data_AF-A0A7S4HXF1-F1
#
_entry.id   AF-A0A7S4HXF1-F1
#
_cell.length_a   1.000
_cell.length_b   1.000
_cell.length_c   1.000
_cell.angle_alpha   90.00
_cell.angle_beta   90.00
_cell.angle_gamma   90.00
#
_symmetry.space_group_name_H-M   'P 1'
#
loop_
_entity.id
_entity.type
_entity.pdbx_description
1 polymer ?
#
loop_
_entity_poly.entity_id
_entity_poly.type
_entity_poly.pdbx_seq_one_letter_code
_entity_poly.pdbx_strand_id
1 'polypeptide(L)'
;RAVVALLFCLLVVQAQKTSGGFSRVIYGNDGRSDTFELNSIDAQLGESAAIIVYGSNIVSQNADGSWSITETASAEEFWNFCEEERFSQQAVFANANSFCSGFLLSTNPPWLGTAAHCITSNELSSAVVIFGFELVSSSETRL
;
A
#
# COMPACT_ATOMS: atom_id res chain seq x y z
N ARG A 1 -24.25 -68.10 -0.57
CA ARG A 1 -23.30 -67.38 -1.45
C ARG A 1 -23.71 -65.92 -1.70
N ALA A 2 -24.16 -65.19 -0.66
CA ALA A 2 -24.59 -63.79 -0.79
C ALA A 2 -24.19 -62.92 0.42
N VAL A 3 -23.28 -63.41 1.29
CA VAL A 3 -22.93 -62.73 2.55
C VAL A 3 -21.48 -62.22 2.55
N VAL A 4 -20.66 -62.62 1.56
CA VAL A 4 -19.23 -62.24 1.52
C VAL A 4 -18.99 -60.93 0.75
N ALA A 5 -19.94 -60.51 -0.09
CA ALA A 5 -19.76 -59.33 -0.95
C ALA A 5 -20.12 -58.00 -0.27
N LEU A 6 -20.84 -58.00 0.86
CA LEU A 6 -21.30 -56.75 1.50
C LEU A 6 -20.30 -56.17 2.51
N LEU A 7 -19.25 -56.91 2.90
CA LEU A 7 -18.26 -56.44 3.87
C LEU A 7 -17.08 -55.69 3.23
N PHE A 8 -16.95 -55.69 1.90
CA PHE A 8 -15.81 -55.05 1.22
C PHE A 8 -16.02 -53.57 0.87
N CYS A 9 -17.23 -53.03 1.07
CA CYS A 9 -17.55 -51.64 0.75
C CYS A 9 -17.45 -50.67 1.95
N LEU A 10 -17.04 -51.14 3.14
CA LEU A 10 -17.14 -50.35 4.38
C LEU A 10 -15.81 -49.89 5.00
N LEU A 11 -14.66 -50.09 4.34
CA LEU A 11 -13.35 -49.81 4.96
C LEU A 11 -12.34 -49.09 4.07
N VAL A 12 -12.77 -48.07 3.32
CA VAL A 12 -11.82 -47.04 2.83
C VAL A 12 -12.50 -45.66 2.79
N VAL A 13 -13.08 -45.21 3.90
CA VAL A 13 -13.16 -43.76 4.13
C VAL A 13 -11.78 -43.36 4.64
N GLN A 14 -10.84 -43.17 3.71
CA GLN A 14 -9.64 -42.42 4.00
C GLN A 14 -10.13 -41.01 4.32
N ALA A 15 -10.19 -40.67 5.60
CA ALA A 15 -10.27 -39.29 6.02
C ALA A 15 -9.03 -38.61 5.42
N GLN A 16 -9.21 -37.96 4.27
CA GLN A 16 -8.21 -37.06 3.75
C GLN A 16 -8.09 -35.97 4.80
N LYS A 17 -7.06 -36.11 5.64
CA LYS A 17 -6.58 -35.02 6.46
C LYS A 17 -6.14 -33.98 5.45
N THR A 18 -7.06 -33.09 5.07
CA THR A 18 -6.68 -31.88 4.36
C THR A 18 -5.69 -31.24 5.31
N SER A 19 -4.41 -31.25 4.94
CA SER A 19 -3.47 -30.31 5.52
C SER A 19 -4.09 -28.96 5.19
N GLY A 20 -4.84 -28.40 6.14
CA GLY A 20 -5.24 -27.01 6.15
C GLY A 20 -3.99 -26.17 6.31
N GLY A 21 -3.05 -26.29 5.36
CA GLY A 21 -2.20 -25.18 5.03
C GLY A 21 -3.18 -24.11 4.59
N PHE A 22 -3.08 -22.95 5.23
CA PHE A 22 -3.72 -21.75 4.72
C PHE A 22 -3.49 -21.74 3.22
N SER A 23 -4.56 -21.86 2.42
CA SER A 23 -4.46 -21.58 1.00
C SER A 23 -3.79 -20.23 0.93
N ARG A 24 -2.56 -20.17 0.40
CA ARG A 24 -1.80 -18.94 0.24
C ARG A 24 -2.79 -17.93 -0.31
N VAL A 25 -3.08 -16.89 0.47
CA VAL A 25 -4.01 -15.85 0.05
C VAL A 25 -3.52 -15.40 -1.32
N ILE A 26 -4.45 -15.35 -2.28
CA ILE A 26 -4.21 -15.32 -3.72
C ILE A 26 -3.47 -14.02 -4.12
N TYR A 27 -2.18 -13.97 -3.87
CA TYR A 27 -1.32 -12.86 -4.29
C TYR A 27 -0.14 -13.37 -5.12
N GLY A 28 -0.33 -14.49 -5.84
CA GLY A 28 0.58 -14.99 -6.88
C GLY A 28 2.07 -14.83 -6.54
N ASN A 29 2.85 -14.47 -7.55
CA ASN A 29 4.11 -13.77 -7.32
C ASN A 29 3.82 -12.27 -7.31
N ASP A 30 4.48 -11.51 -6.44
CA ASP A 30 4.39 -10.05 -6.47
C ASP A 30 5.04 -9.51 -7.75
N GLY A 31 4.20 -9.15 -8.72
CA GLY A 31 4.60 -8.53 -9.99
C GLY A 31 4.28 -7.04 -10.06
N ARG A 32 4.04 -6.39 -8.91
CA ARG A 32 3.85 -4.93 -8.87
C ARG A 32 5.14 -4.25 -9.31
N SER A 33 5.01 -3.20 -10.12
CA SER A 33 6.13 -2.33 -10.48
C SER A 33 6.00 -1.02 -9.70
N ASP A 34 7.12 -0.55 -9.17
CA ASP A 34 7.18 0.77 -8.53
C ASP A 34 7.55 1.85 -9.55
N THR A 35 7.41 3.13 -9.20
CA THR A 35 7.54 4.25 -10.15
C THR A 35 8.88 4.23 -10.89
N PHE A 36 9.99 3.93 -10.20
CA PHE A 36 11.32 3.84 -10.83
C PHE A 36 11.49 2.69 -11.83
N GLU A 37 10.56 1.73 -11.87
CA GLU A 37 10.54 0.59 -12.79
C GLU A 37 9.60 0.79 -13.99
N LEU A 38 8.77 1.84 -13.96
CA LEU A 38 7.80 2.14 -15.00
C LEU A 38 8.47 2.73 -16.24
N ASN A 39 7.80 2.57 -17.39
CA ASN A 39 8.16 3.33 -18.59
C ASN A 39 7.79 4.82 -18.40
N SER A 40 8.34 5.68 -19.26
CA SER A 40 8.19 7.13 -19.12
C SER A 40 6.75 7.65 -19.20
N ILE A 41 5.83 6.94 -19.88
CA ILE A 41 4.42 7.38 -20.00
C ILE A 41 3.68 7.12 -18.69
N ASP A 42 3.81 5.91 -18.14
CA ASP A 42 3.15 5.55 -16.88
C ASP A 42 3.71 6.38 -15.72
N ALA A 43 5.03 6.61 -15.68
CA ALA A 43 5.66 7.49 -14.71
C ALA A 43 5.12 8.94 -14.82
N GLN A 44 4.98 9.48 -16.05
CA GLN A 44 4.44 10.82 -16.26
C GLN A 44 2.97 10.94 -15.83
N LEU A 45 2.15 9.91 -16.04
CA LEU A 45 0.79 9.89 -15.50
C LEU A 45 0.78 9.85 -13.97
N GLY A 46 1.74 9.13 -13.38
CA GLY A 46 1.98 9.03 -11.94
C GLY A 46 2.31 10.37 -11.26
N GLU A 47 2.90 11.34 -11.97
CA GLU A 47 3.19 12.68 -11.42
C GLU A 47 1.93 13.42 -10.94
N SER A 48 0.76 13.05 -11.48
CA SER A 48 -0.53 13.60 -11.06
C SER A 48 -1.12 12.93 -9.82
N ALA A 49 -0.55 11.80 -9.37
CA ALA A 49 -0.99 11.08 -8.18
C ALA A 49 -0.47 11.77 -6.91
N ALA A 50 -1.31 11.78 -5.89
CA ALA A 50 -0.99 12.35 -4.59
C ALA A 50 -1.35 11.39 -3.47
N ILE A 51 -0.62 11.51 -2.37
CA ILE A 51 -1.00 10.94 -1.09
C ILE A 51 -1.74 12.00 -0.28
N ILE A 52 -2.79 11.57 0.42
CA ILE A 52 -3.58 12.41 1.32
C ILE A 52 -3.34 11.90 2.73
N VAL A 53 -2.81 12.78 3.57
CA VAL A 53 -2.42 12.45 4.94
C VAL A 53 -3.10 13.39 5.92
N TYR A 54 -3.35 12.87 7.12
CA TYR A 54 -3.90 13.62 8.24
C TYR A 54 -2.96 13.58 9.44
N GLY A 55 -2.79 14.72 10.08
CA GLY A 55 -1.87 14.88 11.20
C GLY A 55 -1.48 16.33 11.43
N SER A 56 -0.49 16.52 12.29
CA SER A 56 0.09 17.84 12.58
C SER A 56 1.59 17.78 12.39
N ASN A 57 2.20 18.89 11.97
CA ASN A 57 3.64 19.00 11.77
C ASN A 57 4.21 17.98 10.78
N ILE A 58 3.46 17.56 9.77
CA ILE A 58 3.88 16.51 8.81
C ILE A 58 5.02 16.98 7.92
N VAL A 59 4.96 18.25 7.51
CA VAL A 59 5.94 18.90 6.64
C VAL A 59 6.46 20.17 7.28
N SER A 60 7.71 20.50 7.00
CA SER A 60 8.33 21.78 7.35
C SER A 60 8.89 22.45 6.10
N GLN A 61 8.69 23.76 5.98
CA GLN A 61 9.24 24.52 4.87
C GLN A 61 10.73 24.82 5.13
N ASN A 62 11.57 24.51 4.15
CA ASN A 62 12.99 24.82 4.14
C ASN A 62 13.23 26.28 3.75
N ALA A 63 14.44 26.80 4.02
CA ALA A 63 14.79 28.19 3.73
C ALA A 63 14.77 28.53 2.22
N ASP A 64 14.90 27.53 1.35
CA ASP A 64 14.84 27.67 -0.11
C ASP A 64 13.42 27.57 -0.68
N GLY A 65 12.41 27.41 0.18
CA GLY A 65 11.00 27.29 -0.20
C GLY A 65 10.54 25.87 -0.52
N SER A 66 11.43 24.87 -0.54
CA SER A 66 11.06 23.46 -0.61
C SER A 66 10.43 22.98 0.71
N TRP A 67 9.86 21.77 0.70
CA TRP A 67 9.26 21.15 1.89
C TRP A 67 9.98 19.84 2.19
N SER A 68 10.16 19.56 3.48
CA SER A 68 10.70 18.28 3.96
C SER A 68 9.68 17.61 4.87
N ILE A 69 9.62 16.27 4.82
CA ILE A 69 8.89 15.49 5.82
C ILE A 69 9.64 15.57 7.15
N THR A 70 8.91 15.84 8.23
CA THR A 70 9.51 16.08 9.55
C THR A 70 9.87 14.82 10.30
N GLU A 71 9.14 13.72 10.08
CA GLU A 71 9.31 12.46 10.79
C GLU A 71 9.00 11.27 9.86
N THR A 72 9.95 10.34 9.78
CA THR A 72 9.80 9.12 8.97
C THR A 72 10.18 7.90 9.78
N ALA A 73 9.63 6.75 9.37
CA ALA A 73 9.97 5.42 9.88
C ALA A 73 10.04 4.46 8.70
N SER A 74 10.60 3.26 8.87
CA SER A 74 10.44 2.22 7.87
C SER A 74 9.02 1.61 7.93
N ALA A 75 8.54 1.06 6.81
CA ALA A 75 7.28 0.32 6.80
C ALA A 75 7.31 -0.89 7.75
N GLU A 76 8.48 -1.50 7.94
CA GLU A 76 8.76 -2.52 8.95
C GLU A 76 8.51 -1.98 10.36
N GLU A 77 9.09 -0.85 10.74
CA GLU A 77 8.89 -0.26 12.07
C GLU A 77 7.46 0.20 12.30
N PHE A 78 6.85 0.84 11.29
CA PHE A 78 5.56 1.49 11.43
C PHE A 78 4.36 0.53 11.31
N TRP A 79 4.41 -0.43 10.38
CA TRP A 79 3.33 -1.39 10.13
C TRP A 79 3.69 -2.83 10.53
N ASN A 80 4.87 -3.06 11.11
CA ASN A 80 5.34 -4.39 11.51
C ASN A 80 5.37 -5.37 10.33
N PHE A 81 5.87 -4.91 9.17
CA PHE A 81 6.16 -5.76 8.02
C PHE A 81 7.28 -6.75 8.36
N CYS A 82 7.35 -7.89 7.66
CA CYS A 82 8.49 -8.80 7.83
C CYS A 82 9.72 -8.19 7.15
N GLU A 83 10.91 -8.42 7.70
CA GLU A 83 12.18 -7.91 7.16
C GLU A 83 12.36 -8.28 5.68
N GLU A 84 11.92 -9.48 5.30
CA GLU A 84 12.06 -10.03 3.94
C GLU A 84 11.01 -9.51 2.94
N GLU A 85 10.05 -8.68 3.38
CA GLU A 85 9.11 -8.04 2.47
C GLU A 85 9.83 -7.00 1.60
N ARG A 86 9.49 -6.96 0.30
CA ARG A 86 10.17 -6.11 -0.70
C ARG A 86 10.29 -4.62 -0.30
N PHE A 87 9.31 -4.12 0.45
CA PHE A 87 9.18 -2.72 0.83
C PHE A 87 9.30 -2.49 2.34
N SER A 88 9.85 -3.46 3.10
CA SER A 88 10.01 -3.37 4.55
C SER A 88 10.76 -2.09 4.98
N GLN A 89 11.79 -1.72 4.24
CA GLN A 89 12.64 -0.55 4.53
C GLN A 89 12.19 0.75 3.85
N GLN A 90 11.04 0.76 3.17
CA GLN A 90 10.51 1.99 2.55
C GLN A 90 10.17 3.02 3.64
N ALA A 91 10.61 4.27 3.44
CA ALA A 91 10.26 5.36 4.34
C ALA A 91 8.77 5.69 4.25
N VAL A 92 8.12 5.80 5.40
CA VAL A 92 6.73 6.21 5.57
C VAL A 92 6.63 7.40 6.51
N PHE A 93 5.50 8.11 6.50
CA PHE A 93 5.22 9.19 7.44
C PHE A 93 4.99 8.61 8.84
N ALA A 94 5.89 8.90 9.79
CA ALA A 94 5.77 8.37 11.15
C ALA A 94 4.73 9.12 12.00
N ASN A 95 4.47 10.38 11.66
CA ASN A 95 3.58 11.28 12.40
C ASN A 95 2.26 11.58 11.67
N ALA A 96 1.95 10.82 10.62
CA ALA A 96 0.74 11.01 9.83
C ALA A 96 0.07 9.70 9.49
N ASN A 97 -1.26 9.71 9.50
CA ASN A 97 -2.04 8.60 8.97
C ASN A 97 -2.19 8.78 7.46
N SER A 98 -1.36 8.06 6.71
CA SER A 98 -1.53 7.92 5.26
C SER A 98 -2.55 6.81 4.97
N PHE A 99 -3.74 7.20 4.54
CA PHE A 99 -4.82 6.24 4.26
C PHE A 99 -5.39 6.35 2.85
N CYS A 100 -5.23 7.49 2.17
CA CYS A 100 -5.88 7.73 0.91
C CYS A 100 -4.96 8.32 -0.14
N SER A 101 -5.35 8.12 -1.39
CA SER A 101 -4.73 8.72 -2.55
C SER A 101 -5.69 9.72 -3.20
N GLY A 102 -5.14 10.63 -3.97
CA GLY A 102 -5.87 11.51 -4.86
C GLY A 102 -5.12 11.70 -6.17
N PHE A 103 -5.71 12.48 -7.06
CA PHE A 103 -5.05 12.86 -8.30
C PHE A 103 -5.45 14.28 -8.72
N LEU A 104 -4.53 14.98 -9.36
CA LEU A 104 -4.72 16.35 -9.83
C LEU A 104 -5.68 16.38 -11.03
N LEU A 105 -6.77 17.13 -10.90
CA LEU A 105 -7.75 17.35 -11.97
C LEU A 105 -7.47 18.63 -12.76
N SER A 106 -7.00 19.68 -12.07
CA SER A 106 -6.66 20.96 -12.67
C SER A 106 -5.67 21.70 -11.78
N THR A 107 -4.78 22.47 -12.39
CA THR A 107 -3.89 23.43 -11.70
C THR A 107 -4.51 24.81 -11.59
N ASN A 108 -5.57 25.11 -12.37
CA ASN A 108 -6.20 26.42 -12.41
C ASN A 108 -7.73 26.31 -12.69
N PRO A 109 -8.59 26.37 -11.65
CA PRO A 109 -8.23 26.38 -10.22
C PRO A 109 -7.58 25.05 -9.82
N PRO A 110 -6.82 25.01 -8.70
CA PRO A 110 -6.29 23.76 -8.18
C PRO A 110 -7.44 22.85 -7.71
N TRP A 111 -7.68 21.76 -8.44
CA TRP A 111 -8.70 20.77 -8.11
C TRP A 111 -8.05 19.40 -7.94
N LEU A 112 -8.35 18.73 -6.84
CA LEU A 112 -7.92 17.36 -6.54
C LEU A 112 -9.15 16.44 -6.53
N GLY A 113 -9.06 15.29 -7.20
CA GLY A 113 -10.01 14.20 -7.10
C GLY A 113 -9.56 13.18 -6.06
N THR A 114 -10.48 12.69 -5.23
CA THR A 114 -10.28 11.56 -4.32
C THR A 114 -11.60 10.83 -4.06
N ALA A 115 -11.58 9.69 -3.39
CA ALA A 115 -12.78 8.98 -3.02
C ALA A 115 -13.54 9.73 -1.91
N ALA A 116 -14.88 9.73 -1.98
CA ALA A 116 -15.71 10.44 -1.00
C ALA A 116 -15.51 9.94 0.45
N HIS A 117 -15.16 8.67 0.65
CA HIS A 117 -14.90 8.13 1.99
C HIS A 117 -13.54 8.55 2.57
N CYS A 118 -12.66 9.13 1.77
CA CYS A 118 -11.34 9.58 2.20
C CYS A 118 -11.36 10.90 2.93
N ILE A 119 -12.39 11.72 2.73
CA ILE A 119 -12.50 13.08 3.25
C ILE A 119 -13.85 13.23 3.94
N THR A 120 -13.85 13.52 5.23
CA THR A 120 -15.05 14.03 5.92
C THR A 120 -14.97 15.53 6.10
N SER A 121 -16.11 16.20 6.29
CA SER A 121 -16.19 17.66 6.45
C SER A 121 -15.35 18.18 7.62
N ASN A 122 -15.08 17.36 8.62
CA ASN A 122 -14.36 17.74 9.83
C ASN A 122 -12.83 17.60 9.67
N GLU A 123 -12.37 16.91 8.62
CA GLU A 123 -10.96 16.60 8.37
C GLU A 123 -10.37 17.48 7.25
N LEU A 124 -11.22 18.22 6.51
CA LEU A 124 -10.78 19.08 5.40
C LEU A 124 -9.69 20.09 5.79
N SER A 125 -9.75 20.65 6.99
CA SER A 125 -8.76 21.65 7.45
C SER A 125 -7.43 21.06 7.88
N SER A 126 -7.36 19.75 8.13
CA SER A 126 -6.13 19.03 8.52
C SER A 126 -5.59 18.14 7.40
N ALA A 127 -6.28 18.07 6.25
CA ALA A 127 -5.82 17.34 5.09
C ALA A 127 -4.56 17.98 4.50
N VAL A 128 -3.50 17.19 4.36
CA VAL A 128 -2.29 17.58 3.63
C VAL A 128 -2.19 16.70 2.39
N VAL A 129 -2.00 17.34 1.23
CA VAL A 129 -1.89 16.69 -0.07
C VAL A 129 -0.45 16.79 -0.52
N ILE A 130 0.20 15.64 -0.71
CA ILE A 130 1.61 15.57 -1.07
C ILE A 130 1.71 14.85 -2.42
N PHE A 131 2.31 15.52 -3.39
CA PHE A 131 2.63 14.95 -4.69
C PHE A 131 4.06 14.42 -4.71
N GLY A 132 4.32 13.43 -5.55
CA GLY A 132 5.67 12.96 -5.80
C GLY A 132 6.30 12.18 -4.64
N PHE A 133 5.51 11.68 -3.69
CA PHE A 133 5.94 10.67 -2.73
C PHE A 133 6.02 9.31 -3.43
N GLU A 134 7.23 8.88 -3.82
CA GLU A 134 7.46 7.67 -4.62
C GLU A 134 8.84 7.08 -4.37
N LEU A 135 9.03 5.80 -4.69
CA LEU A 135 10.37 5.22 -4.76
C LEU A 135 11.05 5.66 -6.05
N VAL A 136 12.23 6.27 -5.90
CA VAL A 136 13.12 6.62 -7.02
C VAL A 136 14.20 5.57 -7.24
N SER A 137 14.37 4.66 -6.27
CA SER A 137 15.14 3.41 -6.39
C SER A 137 14.62 2.38 -5.38
N SER A 138 15.19 1.17 -5.37
CA SER A 138 14.83 0.11 -4.42
C SER A 138 15.08 0.45 -2.95
N SER A 139 15.80 1.54 -2.65
CA SER A 139 16.15 1.94 -1.27
C SER A 139 16.02 3.44 -1.02
N GLU A 140 15.43 4.18 -1.96
CA GLU A 140 15.32 5.63 -1.87
C GLU A 140 13.88 6.07 -2.17
N THR A 141 13.30 6.78 -1.21
CA THR A 141 11.97 7.40 -1.33
C THR A 141 12.17 8.90 -1.49
N ARG A 142 11.51 9.50 -2.49
CA ARG A 142 11.40 10.95 -2.56
C ARG A 142 10.35 11.40 -1.53
N LEU A 143 10.78 12.28 -0.62
CA LEU A 143 10.04 12.79 0.52
C LEU A 143 9.84 14.30 0.39
#